data_AF-A0A2N6SW72-F1
#
_entry.id   AF-A0A2N6SW72-F1
#
_cell.length_a   1.000
_cell.length_b   1.000
_cell.length_c   1.000
_cell.angle_alpha   90.00
_cell.angle_beta   90.00
_cell.angle_gamma   90.00
#
_symmetry.space_group_name_H-M   'P 1'
#
loop_
_entity.id
_entity.type
_entity.pdbx_description
1 polymer ?
#
loop_
_entity_poly.entity_id
_entity_poly.type
_entity_poly.pdbx_seq_one_letter_code
_entity_poly.pdbx_strand_id
1 'polypeptide(L)'
;MSSARRWNHNIHYHRLILDAVPAGSRTALDVGCGNGLLSVELREAVPEVTGIDLDQTVLEDARQHSDEITWVRGDAMTYDFGKTFDVVASVATLHHLPDLDTALSRLADLISPGGVLAVVGVARTSRPKDVLLHLAGAVQHRLMARKHEFWEHKAPTIWPPPHDYGLIPIEGVVGV
;
A
#
# COMPACT_ATOMS: atom_id res chain seq x y z
N MET A 1 7.08 -22.95 10.98
CA MET A 1 8.49 -22.74 10.56
C MET A 1 8.69 -21.25 10.42
N SER A 2 9.68 -20.70 11.12
CA SER A 2 9.88 -19.25 11.31
C SER A 2 10.05 -18.53 9.96
N SER A 3 9.06 -17.72 9.56
CA SER A 3 9.19 -16.76 8.47
C SER A 3 10.28 -15.77 8.85
N ALA A 4 11.46 -15.91 8.25
CA ALA A 4 12.54 -14.97 8.42
C ALA A 4 12.03 -13.59 7.97
N ARG A 5 11.98 -12.64 8.91
CA ARG A 5 11.50 -11.26 8.73
C ARG A 5 12.19 -10.62 7.52
N ARG A 6 11.51 -10.62 6.37
CA ARG A 6 11.88 -9.83 5.19
C ARG A 6 11.60 -8.37 5.50
N TRP A 7 12.56 -7.49 5.26
CA TRP A 7 12.44 -6.06 5.54
C TRP A 7 12.65 -5.28 4.25
N ASN A 8 11.67 -4.45 3.89
CA ASN A 8 11.81 -3.35 2.94
C ASN A 8 11.03 -2.14 3.47
N HIS A 9 11.20 -0.98 2.82
CA HIS A 9 10.58 0.26 3.26
C HIS A 9 9.05 0.14 3.35
N ASN A 10 8.41 -0.61 2.45
CA ASN A 10 6.96 -0.80 2.43
C ASN A 10 6.47 -1.63 3.63
N ILE A 11 7.16 -2.72 3.97
CA ILE A 11 6.85 -3.57 5.13
C ILE A 11 6.98 -2.79 6.45
N HIS A 12 7.88 -1.81 6.52
CA HIS A 12 7.99 -0.95 7.70
C HIS A 12 6.72 -0.13 7.96
N TYR A 13 5.99 0.26 6.91
CA TYR A 13 4.78 1.09 7.00
C TYR A 13 3.48 0.33 7.04
N HIS A 14 3.48 -1.00 6.85
CA HIS A 14 2.26 -1.81 7.01
C HIS A 14 1.61 -1.58 8.37
N ARG A 15 2.41 -1.36 9.42
CA ARG A 15 1.89 -1.05 10.74
C ARG A 15 1.00 0.20 10.76
N LEU A 16 1.30 1.23 9.96
CA LEU A 16 0.44 2.42 9.87
C LEU A 16 -0.91 2.08 9.22
N ILE A 17 -0.91 1.19 8.23
CA ILE A 17 -2.15 0.69 7.62
C ILE A 17 -2.95 -0.12 8.66
N LEU A 18 -2.29 -1.06 9.35
CA LEU A 18 -2.93 -1.92 10.35
C LEU A 18 -3.49 -1.13 11.54
N ASP A 19 -2.77 -0.11 12.03
CA ASP A 19 -3.22 0.76 13.12
C ASP A 19 -4.41 1.64 12.69
N ALA A 20 -4.59 1.87 11.38
CA ALA A 20 -5.73 2.61 10.83
C ALA A 20 -6.98 1.74 10.60
N VAL A 21 -6.88 0.40 10.72
CA VAL A 21 -8.02 -0.51 10.53
C VAL A 21 -9.06 -0.30 11.65
N PRO A 22 -10.31 0.10 11.30
CA PRO A 22 -11.36 0.26 12.29
C PRO A 22 -11.68 -1.06 13.00
N ALA A 23 -11.98 -0.98 14.29
CA ALA A 23 -12.43 -2.16 15.04
C ALA A 23 -13.75 -2.70 14.45
N GLY A 24 -13.78 -3.99 14.16
CA GLY A 24 -14.96 -4.67 13.59
C GLY A 24 -15.05 -4.63 12.06
N SER A 25 -14.03 -4.11 11.35
CA SER A 25 -13.94 -4.25 9.90
C SER A 25 -14.02 -5.72 9.46
N ARG A 26 -14.82 -5.98 8.42
CA ARG A 26 -15.07 -7.33 7.90
C ARG A 26 -14.43 -7.57 6.55
N THR A 27 -14.33 -6.52 5.72
CA THR A 27 -13.80 -6.61 4.36
C THR A 27 -12.65 -5.63 4.13
N ALA A 28 -11.56 -6.11 3.51
CA ALA A 28 -10.43 -5.29 3.11
C ALA A 28 -10.06 -5.52 1.63
N LEU A 29 -9.65 -4.45 0.96
CA LEU A 29 -9.07 -4.45 -0.38
C LEU A 29 -7.63 -3.92 -0.31
N ASP A 30 -6.66 -4.70 -0.77
CA ASP A 30 -5.27 -4.27 -0.98
C ASP A 30 -5.04 -3.98 -2.47
N VAL A 31 -4.79 -2.71 -2.81
CA VAL A 31 -4.66 -2.20 -4.18
C VAL A 31 -3.20 -2.12 -4.62
N GLY A 32 -2.87 -2.89 -5.65
CA GLY A 32 -1.49 -3.14 -6.07
C GLY A 32 -0.79 -4.01 -5.04
N CYS A 33 -1.43 -5.13 -4.69
CA CYS A 33 -1.01 -5.96 -3.56
C CYS A 33 0.36 -6.63 -3.76
N GLY A 34 0.91 -6.61 -4.98
CA GLY A 34 2.20 -7.21 -5.31
C GLY A 34 2.27 -8.68 -4.89
N ASN A 35 3.29 -9.03 -4.11
CA ASN A 35 3.48 -10.37 -3.56
C ASN A 35 2.60 -10.70 -2.33
N GLY A 36 1.67 -9.82 -1.96
CA GLY A 36 0.60 -10.12 -1.03
C GLY A 36 0.94 -10.02 0.46
N LEU A 37 2.11 -9.47 0.82
CA LEU A 37 2.53 -9.39 2.22
C LEU A 37 1.56 -8.56 3.08
N LEU A 38 1.09 -7.40 2.60
CA LEU A 38 0.11 -6.59 3.31
C LEU A 38 -1.25 -7.31 3.39
N SER A 39 -1.72 -7.93 2.31
CA SER A 39 -2.94 -8.73 2.35
C SER A 39 -2.92 -9.83 3.41
N VAL A 40 -1.78 -10.49 3.60
CA VAL A 40 -1.60 -11.53 4.65
C VAL A 40 -1.70 -10.93 6.04
N GLU A 41 -1.09 -9.78 6.28
CA GLU A 41 -1.17 -9.09 7.57
C GLU A 41 -2.58 -8.53 7.83
N LEU A 42 -3.24 -7.97 6.81
CA LEU A 42 -4.64 -7.54 6.88
C LEU A 42 -5.56 -8.70 7.24
N ARG A 43 -5.28 -9.90 6.75
CA ARG A 43 -6.08 -11.10 7.01
C ARG A 43 -6.07 -11.51 8.49
N GLU A 44 -5.05 -11.11 9.26
CA GLU A 44 -5.00 -11.34 10.70
C GLU A 44 -6.02 -10.48 11.47
N ALA A 45 -6.36 -9.30 10.94
CA ALA A 45 -7.29 -8.35 11.57
C ALA A 45 -8.68 -8.32 10.91
N VAL A 46 -8.75 -8.64 9.61
CA VAL A 46 -9.94 -8.54 8.77
C VAL A 46 -10.29 -9.92 8.19
N PRO A 47 -11.51 -10.43 8.43
CA PRO A 47 -11.94 -11.75 7.97
C PRO A 47 -11.86 -11.98 6.45
N GLU A 48 -12.27 -11.00 5.65
CA GLU A 48 -12.28 -11.12 4.20
C GLU A 48 -11.31 -10.14 3.57
N VAL A 49 -10.27 -10.65 2.91
CA VAL A 49 -9.28 -9.82 2.21
C VAL A 49 -9.27 -10.15 0.73
N THR A 50 -9.27 -9.10 -0.09
CA THR A 50 -9.06 -9.17 -1.53
C THR A 50 -7.80 -8.41 -1.89
N GLY A 51 -6.86 -9.03 -2.58
CA GLY A 51 -5.70 -8.36 -3.17
C GLY A 51 -5.87 -8.24 -4.68
N ILE A 52 -5.66 -7.05 -5.23
CA ILE A 52 -5.70 -6.81 -6.68
C ILE A 52 -4.35 -6.32 -7.20
N ASP A 53 -3.87 -6.89 -8.31
CA ASP A 53 -2.68 -6.43 -9.03
C ASP A 53 -2.83 -6.64 -10.55
N LEU A 54 -2.09 -5.86 -11.34
CA LEU A 54 -2.05 -5.98 -12.80
C LEU A 54 -1.16 -7.15 -13.26
N ASP A 55 -0.10 -7.43 -12.51
CA ASP A 55 0.91 -8.41 -12.87
C ASP A 55 0.48 -9.82 -12.38
N GLN A 56 0.31 -10.72 -13.35
CA GLN A 56 -0.06 -12.11 -13.05
C GLN A 56 1.06 -12.84 -12.29
N THR A 57 2.32 -12.51 -12.57
CA THR A 57 3.50 -13.16 -12.00
C THR A 57 3.58 -12.91 -10.50
N VAL A 58 3.34 -11.65 -10.07
CA VAL A 58 3.39 -11.31 -8.63
C VAL A 58 2.21 -11.94 -7.88
N LEU A 59 1.05 -12.09 -8.52
CA LEU A 59 -0.10 -12.78 -7.94
C LEU A 59 0.11 -14.30 -7.82
N GLU A 60 0.90 -14.91 -8.71
CA GLU A 60 1.29 -16.33 -8.58
C GLU A 60 2.17 -16.54 -7.36
N ASP A 61 3.11 -15.62 -7.09
CA ASP A 61 3.88 -15.62 -5.85
C ASP A 61 3.00 -15.32 -4.63
N ALA A 62 2.07 -14.36 -4.72
CA ALA A 62 1.17 -14.01 -3.62
C ALA A 62 0.30 -15.20 -3.17
N ARG A 63 -0.23 -15.98 -4.12
CA ARG A 63 -1.02 -17.19 -3.85
C ARG A 63 -0.25 -18.24 -3.03
N GLN A 64 1.07 -18.29 -3.12
CA GLN A 64 1.87 -19.21 -2.30
C GLN A 64 1.87 -18.84 -0.81
N HIS A 65 1.47 -17.61 -0.46
CA HIS A 65 1.45 -17.14 0.92
C HIS A 65 0.12 -17.40 1.64
N SER A 66 -1.01 -17.46 0.90
CA SER A 66 -2.32 -17.75 1.49
C SER A 66 -3.37 -18.12 0.44
N ASP A 67 -4.10 -19.20 0.72
CA ASP A 67 -5.32 -19.61 -0.01
C ASP A 67 -6.60 -18.96 0.56
N GLU A 68 -6.50 -18.27 1.70
CA GLU A 68 -7.64 -17.62 2.37
C GLU A 68 -7.92 -16.20 1.85
N ILE A 69 -7.07 -15.70 0.95
CA ILE A 69 -7.17 -14.37 0.36
C ILE A 69 -7.67 -14.49 -1.07
N THR A 70 -8.60 -13.61 -1.45
CA THR A 70 -9.06 -13.55 -2.84
C THR A 70 -8.07 -12.73 -3.66
N TRP A 71 -7.39 -13.39 -4.61
CA TRP A 71 -6.39 -12.75 -5.47
C TRP A 71 -6.97 -12.44 -6.86
N VAL A 72 -7.11 -11.16 -7.18
CA VAL A 72 -7.69 -10.66 -8.43
C VAL A 72 -6.58 -10.10 -9.32
N ARG A 73 -6.52 -10.58 -10.57
CA ARG A 73 -5.76 -9.90 -11.61
C ARG A 73 -6.63 -8.84 -12.27
N GLY A 74 -6.25 -7.58 -12.18
CA GLY A 74 -7.01 -6.50 -12.78
C GLY A 74 -6.49 -5.11 -12.46
N ASP A 75 -7.05 -4.13 -13.16
CA ASP A 75 -6.81 -2.72 -12.88
C ASP A 75 -7.85 -2.22 -11.86
N ALA A 76 -7.41 -1.85 -10.67
CA ALA A 76 -8.30 -1.30 -9.63
C ALA A 76 -9.08 -0.05 -10.09
N MET A 77 -8.57 0.66 -11.10
CA MET A 77 -9.24 1.83 -11.66
C MET A 77 -10.50 1.49 -12.43
N THR A 78 -10.60 0.28 -12.98
CA THR A 78 -11.71 -0.13 -13.87
C THR A 78 -12.41 -1.42 -13.43
N TYR A 79 -11.82 -2.18 -12.51
CA TYR A 79 -12.36 -3.45 -12.04
C TYR A 79 -13.66 -3.24 -11.27
N ASP A 80 -14.72 -3.96 -11.66
CA ASP A 80 -15.98 -3.98 -10.93
C ASP A 80 -15.95 -5.06 -9.85
N PHE A 81 -15.85 -4.63 -8.60
CA PHE A 81 -15.86 -5.53 -7.44
C PHE A 81 -17.28 -5.98 -7.07
N GLY A 82 -18.33 -5.31 -7.56
CA GLY A 82 -19.72 -5.55 -7.17
C GLY A 82 -20.02 -5.29 -5.68
N LYS A 83 -19.07 -4.72 -4.94
CA LYS A 83 -19.15 -4.41 -3.50
C LYS A 83 -18.16 -3.32 -3.11
N THR A 84 -18.36 -2.77 -1.92
CA THR A 84 -17.43 -1.87 -1.22
C THR A 84 -16.74 -2.59 -0.06
N PHE A 85 -15.69 -1.97 0.48
CA PHE A 85 -14.83 -2.54 1.50
C PHE A 85 -14.76 -1.64 2.74
N ASP A 86 -14.68 -2.25 3.92
CA ASP A 86 -14.52 -1.50 5.17
C ASP A 86 -13.11 -0.89 5.28
N VAL A 87 -12.12 -1.52 4.62
CA VAL A 87 -10.75 -1.03 4.49
C VAL A 87 -10.34 -1.07 3.03
N VAL A 88 -9.88 0.05 2.49
CA VAL A 88 -9.15 0.10 1.22
C VAL A 88 -7.72 0.52 1.54
N ALA A 89 -6.76 -0.33 1.26
CA ALA A 89 -5.34 -0.08 1.51
C ALA A 89 -4.58 0.04 0.18
N SER A 90 -3.59 0.92 0.14
CA SER A 90 -2.65 0.99 -0.97
C SER A 90 -1.26 1.41 -0.49
N VAL A 91 -0.28 0.56 -0.72
CA VAL A 91 1.12 0.81 -0.33
C VAL A 91 2.00 0.82 -1.56
N ALA A 92 2.62 1.96 -1.84
CA ALA A 92 3.52 2.18 -2.96
C ALA A 92 2.92 1.87 -4.35
N THR A 93 1.60 1.99 -4.53
CA THR A 93 0.93 1.76 -5.83
C THR A 93 0.50 3.05 -6.52
N LEU A 94 0.15 4.09 -5.75
CA LEU A 94 -0.44 5.33 -6.28
C LEU A 94 0.39 6.06 -7.34
N HIS A 95 1.71 5.88 -7.36
CA HIS A 95 2.57 6.49 -8.37
C HIS A 95 2.52 5.78 -9.75
N HIS A 96 1.85 4.63 -9.82
CA HIS A 96 1.54 3.93 -11.07
C HIS A 96 0.11 4.20 -11.57
N LEU A 97 -0.75 4.79 -10.75
CA LEU A 97 -2.12 5.15 -11.10
C LEU A 97 -2.15 6.47 -11.91
N PRO A 98 -3.30 6.84 -12.52
CA PRO A 98 -3.49 8.11 -13.22
C PRO A 98 -3.22 9.34 -12.33
N ASP A 99 -3.71 10.53 -12.68
CA ASP A 99 -3.61 11.66 -11.75
C ASP A 99 -4.17 11.30 -10.36
N LEU A 100 -3.53 11.86 -9.34
CA LEU A 100 -3.76 11.49 -7.95
C LEU A 100 -5.23 11.69 -7.53
N ASP A 101 -5.88 12.74 -8.04
CA ASP A 101 -7.26 13.06 -7.70
C ASP A 101 -8.21 11.99 -8.24
N THR A 102 -8.01 11.55 -9.49
CA THR A 102 -8.77 10.45 -10.09
C THR A 102 -8.53 9.14 -9.34
N ALA A 103 -7.28 8.84 -8.98
CA ALA A 103 -6.94 7.64 -8.22
C ALA A 103 -7.61 7.64 -6.84
N LEU A 104 -7.46 8.71 -6.07
CA LEU A 104 -8.06 8.83 -4.74
C LEU A 104 -9.58 8.82 -4.78
N SER A 105 -10.20 9.49 -5.76
CA SER A 105 -11.66 9.47 -5.94
C SER A 105 -12.15 8.04 -6.19
N ARG A 106 -11.47 7.32 -7.08
CA ARG A 106 -11.81 5.92 -7.37
C ARG A 106 -11.65 5.02 -6.15
N LEU A 107 -10.57 5.16 -5.40
CA LEU A 107 -10.36 4.38 -4.18
C LEU A 107 -11.40 4.74 -3.11
N ALA A 108 -11.81 6.00 -3.03
CA ALA A 108 -12.87 6.45 -2.12
C ALA A 108 -14.24 5.84 -2.46
N ASP A 109 -14.57 5.68 -3.75
CA ASP A 109 -15.80 5.03 -4.20
C ASP A 109 -15.88 3.54 -3.80
N LEU A 110 -14.74 2.92 -3.48
CA LEU A 110 -14.67 1.53 -3.04
C LEU A 110 -14.87 1.37 -1.53
N ILE A 111 -14.98 2.46 -0.77
CA ILE A 111 -15.09 2.43 0.70
C ILE A 111 -16.57 2.29 1.11
N SER A 112 -16.85 1.35 2.01
CA SER A 112 -18.15 1.22 2.67
C SER A 112 -18.40 2.42 3.60
N PRO A 113 -19.67 2.80 3.88
CA PRO A 113 -19.96 3.82 4.88
C PRO A 113 -19.30 3.51 6.24
N GLY A 114 -18.50 4.45 6.75
CA GLY A 114 -17.74 4.28 8.00
C GLY A 114 -16.43 3.50 7.87
N GLY A 115 -16.07 3.08 6.66
CA GLY A 115 -14.78 2.49 6.35
C GLY A 115 -13.66 3.51 6.20
N VAL A 116 -12.45 3.02 5.91
CA VAL A 116 -11.25 3.84 5.78
C VAL A 116 -10.51 3.57 4.47
N LEU A 117 -9.91 4.62 3.92
CA LEU A 117 -8.84 4.51 2.93
C LEU A 117 -7.51 4.80 3.61
N ALA A 118 -6.61 3.82 3.60
CA ALA A 118 -5.29 3.92 4.20
C ALA A 118 -4.22 3.84 3.09
N VAL A 119 -3.42 4.90 2.97
CA VAL A 119 -2.48 5.09 1.87
C VAL A 119 -1.08 5.34 2.41
N VAL A 120 -0.11 4.56 1.92
CA VAL A 120 1.32 4.85 2.07
C VAL A 120 1.89 5.04 0.67
N GLY A 121 2.15 6.29 0.30
CA GLY A 121 2.71 6.65 -1.00
C GLY A 121 4.16 7.14 -0.91
N VAL A 122 4.85 7.17 -2.05
CA VAL A 122 6.12 7.89 -2.22
C VAL A 122 5.78 9.22 -2.90
N ALA A 123 6.13 10.33 -2.25
CA ALA A 123 5.86 11.66 -2.75
C ALA A 123 7.10 12.31 -3.37
N ARG A 124 6.95 12.95 -4.53
CA ARG A 124 8.03 13.78 -5.08
C ARG A 124 8.15 15.05 -4.22
N THR A 125 9.35 15.29 -3.73
CA THR A 125 9.74 16.49 -2.96
C THR A 125 9.46 17.74 -3.77
N SER A 126 8.50 18.57 -3.35
CA SER A 126 8.14 19.81 -4.07
C SER A 126 8.21 21.05 -3.17
N ARG A 127 8.38 20.88 -1.85
CA ARG A 127 8.47 21.97 -0.87
C ARG A 127 9.77 21.93 -0.05
N PRO A 128 10.28 23.08 0.43
CA PRO A 128 11.52 23.13 1.23
C PRO A 128 11.48 22.28 2.52
N LYS A 129 10.29 22.11 3.12
CA LYS A 129 10.08 21.26 4.30
C LYS A 129 10.25 19.76 4.00
N ASP A 130 10.05 19.36 2.74
CA ASP A 130 10.18 17.96 2.32
C ASP A 130 11.67 17.55 2.25
N VAL A 131 12.59 18.51 2.10
CA VAL A 131 14.06 18.26 2.18
C VAL A 131 14.47 17.80 3.58
N LEU A 132 13.86 18.35 4.63
CA LEU A 132 14.12 17.96 6.02
C LEU A 132 13.58 16.56 6.32
N LEU A 133 12.40 16.24 5.81
CA LEU A 133 11.81 14.90 5.90
C LEU A 133 12.63 13.86 5.12
N HIS A 134 13.11 14.19 3.92
CA HIS A 134 14.02 13.33 3.16
C HIS A 134 15.35 13.09 3.87
N LEU A 135 15.93 14.11 4.52
CA LEU A 135 17.15 13.94 5.30
C LEU A 135 16.91 13.04 6.52
N ALA A 136 15.77 13.19 7.19
CA ALA A 136 15.38 12.31 8.28
C ALA A 136 15.13 10.86 7.80
N GLY A 137 14.44 10.70 6.66
CA GLY A 137 14.19 9.41 6.01
C GLY A 137 15.47 8.73 5.53
N ALA A 138 16.43 9.48 4.98
CA ALA A 138 17.73 8.95 4.56
C ALA A 138 18.59 8.49 5.76
N VAL A 139 18.51 9.21 6.89
CA VAL A 139 19.16 8.81 8.15
C VAL A 139 18.49 7.56 8.72
N GLN A 140 17.15 7.52 8.75
CA GLN A 140 16.38 6.35 9.18
C GLN A 140 16.69 5.12 8.31
N HIS A 141 16.72 5.27 6.99
CA HIS A 141 17.08 4.22 6.03
C HIS A 141 18.49 3.69 6.28
N ARG A 142 19.48 4.57 6.47
CA ARG A 142 20.86 4.17 6.80
C ARG A 142 20.98 3.41 8.13
N LEU A 143 20.15 3.73 9.11
CA LEU A 143 20.14 3.06 10.41
C LEU A 143 19.43 1.70 10.35
N MET A 144 18.33 1.59 9.61
CA MET A 144 17.57 0.35 9.45
C MET A 144 18.27 -0.65 8.52
N ALA A 145 18.86 -0.18 7.41
CA ALA A 145 19.65 -1.02 6.49
C ALA A 145 20.93 -1.60 7.12
N ARG A 146 21.40 -1.04 8.23
CA ARG A 146 22.48 -1.61 9.05
C ARG A 146 22.02 -2.70 10.02
N LYS A 147 20.72 -2.82 10.27
CA LYS A 147 20.14 -3.73 11.28
C LYS A 147 19.34 -4.90 10.67
N HIS A 148 18.96 -4.83 9.40
CA HIS A 148 18.11 -5.82 8.74
C HIS A 148 18.65 -6.22 7.36
N GLU A 149 18.50 -7.50 6.99
CA GLU A 149 18.77 -7.97 5.62
C GLU A 149 17.74 -7.35 4.66
N PHE A 150 18.22 -6.47 3.78
CA PHE A 150 17.43 -5.75 2.79
C PHE A 150 16.93 -6.71 1.70
N TRP A 151 15.63 -6.68 1.43
CA TRP A 151 15.02 -7.44 0.33
C TRP A 151 14.51 -6.49 -0.76
N GLU A 152 14.98 -6.71 -1.99
CA GLU A 152 14.71 -5.86 -3.15
C GLU A 152 13.62 -6.53 -4.02
N HIS A 153 12.50 -5.84 -4.25
CA HIS A 153 11.38 -6.35 -5.06
C HIS A 153 11.72 -6.24 -6.55
N LYS A 154 11.38 -7.25 -7.35
CA LYS A 154 11.62 -7.28 -8.81
C LYS A 154 10.63 -6.44 -9.64
N ALA A 155 9.82 -5.59 -9.01
CA ALA A 155 8.78 -4.86 -9.72
C ALA A 155 9.41 -3.70 -10.50
N PRO A 156 9.01 -3.47 -11.75
CA PRO A 156 9.53 -2.35 -12.53
C PRO A 156 9.09 -1.01 -11.93
N THR A 157 10.02 -0.30 -11.31
CA THR A 157 9.83 1.09 -10.84
C THR A 157 9.89 2.09 -11.99
N ILE A 158 8.90 2.98 -12.07
CA ILE A 158 8.97 4.17 -12.95
C ILE A 158 9.63 5.30 -12.16
N TRP A 159 10.76 5.80 -12.65
CA TRP A 159 11.49 6.91 -12.04
C TRP A 159 11.78 8.00 -13.08
N PRO A 160 11.55 9.29 -12.78
CA PRO A 160 11.02 9.85 -11.52
C PRO A 160 9.48 9.69 -11.36
N PRO A 161 8.94 9.80 -10.14
CA PRO A 161 7.50 9.75 -9.91
C PRO A 161 6.79 10.92 -10.61
N PRO A 162 5.61 10.69 -11.21
CA PRO A 162 4.92 11.70 -12.01
C PRO A 162 4.20 12.79 -11.19
N HIS A 163 3.86 12.54 -9.92
CA HIS A 163 2.91 13.36 -9.16
C HIS A 163 3.52 14.17 -7.99
N ASP A 164 2.95 15.35 -7.70
CA ASP A 164 3.25 16.27 -6.59
C ASP A 164 2.05 16.33 -5.62
N TYR A 165 2.28 16.22 -4.30
CA TYR A 165 1.25 16.18 -3.24
C TYR A 165 0.96 17.57 -2.64
N GLY A 166 1.38 18.65 -3.29
CA GLY A 166 1.21 20.03 -2.82
C GLY A 166 -0.23 20.48 -2.58
N LEU A 167 -1.24 19.84 -3.17
CA LEU A 167 -2.61 20.35 -3.14
C LEU A 167 -3.55 19.68 -2.13
N ILE A 168 -3.06 18.75 -1.30
CA ILE A 168 -3.95 18.02 -0.40
C ILE A 168 -4.07 18.72 0.97
N PRO A 169 -5.27 19.19 1.37
CA PRO A 169 -5.52 19.65 2.72
C PRO A 169 -5.87 18.43 3.58
N ILE A 170 -4.91 17.78 4.24
CA ILE A 170 -5.22 16.64 5.13
C ILE A 170 -4.21 16.46 6.26
N GLU A 171 -4.75 16.35 7.46
CA GLU A 171 -4.14 15.67 8.60
C GLU A 171 -3.88 14.20 8.24
N GLY A 172 -2.69 13.67 8.56
CA GLY A 172 -2.44 12.22 8.55
C GLY A 172 -1.55 11.66 7.44
N VAL A 173 -1.01 12.45 6.52
CA VAL A 173 -0.02 11.95 5.55
C VAL A 173 1.37 11.88 6.20
N VAL A 174 1.87 10.67 6.43
CA VAL A 174 3.29 10.42 6.76
C VAL A 174 4.01 10.02 5.49
N GLY A 175 4.62 10.99 4.81
CA GLY A 175 5.49 10.78 3.66
C GLY A 175 6.97 10.66 4.07
N VAL A 176 7.76 9.93 3.27
CA VAL A 176 9.22 9.85 3.38
C VAL A 176 9.85 10.36 2.09
#